data_AF-A0A317IMJ2-F1
#
_entry.id   AF-A0A317IMJ2-F1
#
_cell.length_a   1.000
_cell.length_b   1.000
_cell.length_c   1.000
_cell.angle_alpha   90.00
_cell.angle_beta   90.00
_cell.angle_gamma   90.00
#
_symmetry.space_group_name_H-M   'P 1'
#
loop_
_entity.id
_entity.type
_entity.pdbx_description
1 polymer ?
#
loop_
_entity_poly.entity_id
_entity_poly.type
_entity_poly.pdbx_seq_one_letter_code
_entity_poly.pdbx_strand_id
1 'polypeptide(L)'
;MEFWQEQREGSPLKYYLLYTIAWGLLTGFLVFFGFMILGQISLIPLAADNNKVYIIVALGFVCGFLITWITRTRNEKRYRKLLDKSGKNN
;
A
#
# COMPACT_ATOMS: atom_id res chain seq x y z
N MET A 1 -9.65 -19.57 -8.60
CA MET A 1 -8.86 -20.04 -7.44
C MET A 1 -7.35 -19.80 -7.64
N GLU A 2 -6.88 -19.68 -8.87
CA GLU A 2 -5.45 -19.52 -9.22
C GLU A 2 -4.78 -18.25 -8.68
N PHE A 3 -5.43 -17.08 -8.72
CA PHE A 3 -4.89 -15.84 -8.14
C PHE A 3 -4.53 -15.97 -6.64
N TRP A 4 -5.27 -16.82 -5.92
CA TRP A 4 -5.05 -17.08 -4.49
C TRP A 4 -3.99 -18.17 -4.23
N GLN A 5 -3.60 -18.94 -5.24
CA GLN A 5 -2.50 -19.90 -5.18
C GLN A 5 -1.16 -19.20 -5.48
N GLU A 6 -1.10 -18.32 -6.47
CA GLU A 6 0.10 -17.51 -6.76
C GLU A 6 0.52 -16.63 -5.56
N GLN A 7 -0.45 -16.04 -4.84
CA GLN A 7 -0.17 -15.31 -3.59
C GLN A 7 0.39 -16.21 -2.46
N ARG A 8 0.19 -17.53 -2.56
CA ARG A 8 0.59 -18.53 -1.55
C ARG A 8 1.97 -19.13 -1.83
N GLU A 9 2.33 -19.29 -3.10
CA GLU A 9 3.62 -19.85 -3.52
C GLU A 9 4.74 -18.80 -3.54
N GLY A 10 4.39 -17.52 -3.61
CA GLY A 10 5.34 -16.41 -3.55
C GLY A 10 5.90 -16.14 -2.15
N SER A 11 7.14 -15.63 -2.09
CA SER A 11 7.75 -15.20 -0.82
C SER A 11 6.88 -14.13 -0.13
N PRO A 12 6.54 -14.30 1.16
CA PRO A 12 5.71 -13.34 1.88
C PRO A 12 6.35 -11.95 1.91
N LEU A 13 7.69 -11.90 1.94
CA LEU A 13 8.46 -10.66 1.95
C LEU A 13 8.33 -9.91 0.62
N LYS A 14 8.36 -10.63 -0.52
CA LYS A 14 8.11 -10.04 -1.85
C LYS A 14 6.70 -9.45 -1.95
N TYR A 15 5.70 -10.14 -1.40
CA TYR A 15 4.33 -9.62 -1.34
C TYR A 15 4.26 -8.30 -0.56
N TYR A 16 4.80 -8.26 0.66
CA TYR A 16 4.80 -7.03 1.47
C TYR A 16 5.55 -5.89 0.78
N LEU A 17 6.72 -6.17 0.20
CA LEU A 17 7.52 -5.17 -0.47
C LEU A 17 6.79 -4.60 -1.69
N LEU A 18 6.28 -5.47 -2.57
CA LEU A 18 5.59 -5.07 -3.79
C LEU A 18 4.35 -4.23 -3.48
N TYR A 19 3.49 -4.69 -2.56
CA TYR A 19 2.28 -3.96 -2.21
C TYR A 19 2.55 -2.68 -1.44
N THR A 20 3.58 -2.66 -0.57
CA THR A 20 3.98 -1.44 0.14
C THR A 20 4.49 -0.38 -0.84
N ILE A 21 5.31 -0.77 -1.83
CA ILE A 21 5.79 0.14 -2.87
C ILE A 21 4.64 0.61 -3.74
N ALA A 22 3.77 -0.30 -4.19
CA ALA A 22 2.63 0.06 -5.04
C ALA A 22 1.66 1.03 -4.36
N TRP A 23 1.24 0.72 -3.12
CA TRP A 23 0.37 1.61 -2.35
C TRP A 23 1.08 2.90 -1.93
N GLY A 24 2.36 2.84 -1.60
CA GLY A 24 3.17 4.01 -1.25
C GLY A 24 3.30 4.99 -2.41
N LEU A 25 3.59 4.49 -3.61
CA LEU A 25 3.64 5.31 -4.83
C LEU A 25 2.26 5.88 -5.18
N LEU A 26 1.21 5.06 -5.15
CA LEU A 26 -0.14 5.52 -5.46
C LEU A 26 -0.60 6.63 -4.50
N THR A 27 -0.46 6.41 -3.20
CA THR A 27 -0.84 7.41 -2.19
C THR A 27 0.05 8.64 -2.26
N GLY A 28 1.36 8.48 -2.44
CA GLY A 28 2.30 9.57 -2.65
C GLY A 28 1.94 10.44 -3.85
N PHE A 29 1.60 9.82 -5.00
CA PHE A 29 1.17 10.56 -6.19
C PHE A 29 -0.15 11.29 -5.96
N LEU A 30 -1.16 10.64 -5.40
CA LEU A 30 -2.47 11.28 -5.14
C LEU A 30 -2.32 12.48 -4.22
N VAL A 31 -1.53 12.37 -3.16
CA VAL A 31 -1.26 13.48 -2.24
C VAL A 31 -0.44 14.57 -2.94
N PHE A 32 0.64 14.22 -3.62
CA PHE A 32 1.49 15.19 -4.32
C PHE A 32 0.70 16.01 -5.35
N PHE A 33 -0.05 15.35 -6.23
CA PHE A 33 -0.88 16.03 -7.22
C PHE A 33 -2.04 16.80 -6.57
N GLY A 34 -2.63 16.29 -5.49
CA GLY A 34 -3.64 17.01 -4.73
C GLY A 34 -3.11 18.33 -4.17
N PHE A 35 -1.92 18.32 -3.56
CA PHE A 35 -1.27 19.54 -3.03
C PHE A 35 -0.83 20.50 -4.15
N MET A 36 -0.43 19.97 -5.32
CA MET A 36 -0.12 20.79 -6.50
C MET A 36 -1.37 21.50 -7.04
N ILE A 37 -2.50 20.80 -7.17
CA ILE A 37 -3.78 21.40 -7.61
C ILE A 37 -4.26 22.48 -6.65
N LEU A 38 -4.06 22.29 -5.34
CA LEU A 38 -4.42 23.27 -4.30
C LEU A 38 -3.44 24.45 -4.19
N GLY A 39 -2.43 24.53 -5.07
CA GLY A 39 -1.44 25.62 -5.09
C GLY A 39 -0.47 25.62 -3.91
N GLN A 40 -0.40 24.51 -3.15
CA GLN A 40 0.50 24.36 -2.00
C GLN A 40 1.92 23.92 -2.40
N ILE A 41 2.06 23.38 -3.61
CA ILE A 41 3.31 23.03 -4.26
C ILE A 41 3.37 23.75 -5.60
N SER A 42 4.44 24.49 -5.83
CA SER A 42 4.64 25.24 -7.06
C SER A 42 4.90 24.31 -8.23
N LEU A 43 4.36 24.64 -9.41
CA LEU A 43 4.65 23.91 -10.65
C LEU A 43 6.13 24.03 -11.05
N ILE A 44 6.74 25.18 -10.72
CA ILE A 44 8.17 25.44 -10.88
C ILE A 44 8.87 25.07 -9.58
N PRO A 45 9.87 24.17 -9.60
CA PRO A 45 10.52 23.70 -8.38
C PRO A 45 11.26 24.84 -7.68
N LEU A 46 10.74 25.26 -6.53
CA LEU A 46 11.39 26.17 -5.60
C LEU A 46 12.07 25.36 -4.49
N ALA A 47 13.23 25.79 -4.03
CA ALA A 47 13.95 25.11 -2.95
C ALA A 47 13.11 24.95 -1.66
N ALA A 48 12.16 25.87 -1.42
CA ALA A 48 11.24 25.82 -0.29
C ALA A 48 10.21 24.66 -0.37
N ASP A 49 9.89 24.19 -1.58
CA ASP A 49 8.91 23.11 -1.77
C ASP A 49 9.53 21.72 -1.61
N ASN A 50 10.87 21.60 -1.69
CA ASN A 50 11.59 20.33 -1.54
C ASN A 50 11.26 19.63 -0.20
N ASN A 51 11.23 20.38 0.91
CA ASN A 51 10.90 19.82 2.23
C ASN A 51 9.49 19.24 2.28
N LYS A 52 8.52 19.91 1.65
CA LYS A 52 7.14 19.41 1.57
C LYS A 52 7.07 18.13 0.76
N VAL A 53 7.79 18.06 -0.36
CA VAL A 53 7.86 16.86 -1.21
C VAL A 53 8.47 15.70 -0.44
N TYR A 54 9.58 15.89 0.29
CA TYR A 54 10.18 14.82 1.10
C TYR A 54 9.21 14.31 2.17
N ILE A 55 8.46 15.19 2.84
CA ILE A 55 7.46 14.81 3.85
C ILE A 55 6.33 14.00 3.19
N ILE A 56 5.82 14.43 2.03
CA ILE A 56 4.77 13.73 1.29
C ILE A 56 5.23 12.33 0.89
N VAL A 57 6.46 12.20 0.39
CA VAL A 57 7.03 10.90 0.02
C VAL A 57 7.15 10.00 1.25
N ALA A 58 7.71 10.51 2.34
CA ALA A 58 7.86 9.74 3.59
C ALA A 58 6.52 9.27 4.14
N LEU A 59 5.53 10.17 4.21
CA LEU A 59 4.17 9.83 4.66
C LEU A 59 3.45 8.88 3.70
N GLY A 60 3.66 9.01 2.40
CA GLY A 60 3.13 8.10 1.39
C GLY A 60 3.60 6.67 1.62
N PHE A 61 4.91 6.47 1.85
CA PHE A 61 5.44 5.14 2.17
C PHE A 61 4.94 4.59 3.51
N VAL A 62 4.83 5.42 4.55
CA VAL A 62 4.26 5.00 5.84
C VAL A 62 2.80 4.56 5.67
N CYS A 63 1.98 5.33 4.97
CA CYS A 63 0.60 4.98 4.66
C CYS A 63 0.51 3.71 3.80
N GLY A 64 1.34 3.59 2.77
CA GLY A 64 1.40 2.41 1.92
C GLY A 64 1.75 1.13 2.69
N PHE A 65 2.66 1.23 3.66
CA PHE A 65 2.98 0.13 4.56
C PHE A 65 1.81 -0.23 5.46
N LEU A 66 1.14 0.75 6.08
CA LEU A 66 -0.03 0.52 6.93
C LEU A 66 -1.20 -0.12 6.16
N ILE A 67 -1.49 0.36 4.95
CA ILE A 67 -2.53 -0.21 4.08
C ILE A 67 -2.21 -1.66 3.74
N THR A 68 -0.94 -1.94 3.37
CA THR A 68 -0.50 -3.30 3.05
C THR A 68 -0.61 -4.22 4.26
N TRP A 69 -0.19 -3.75 5.44
CA TRP A 69 -0.30 -4.47 6.69
C TRP A 69 -1.75 -4.83 7.02
N ILE A 70 -2.64 -3.84 7.03
CA ILE A 70 -4.07 -4.03 7.35
C ILE A 70 -4.72 -4.98 6.34
N THR A 71 -4.46 -4.79 5.04
CA THR A 71 -5.01 -5.62 3.97
C THR A 71 -4.60 -7.07 4.15
N ARG A 72 -3.32 -7.32 4.44
CA ARG A 72 -2.84 -8.66 4.71
C ARG A 72 -3.47 -9.28 5.94
N THR A 73 -3.52 -8.58 7.07
CA THR A 73 -4.16 -9.10 8.29
C THR A 73 -5.62 -9.45 8.06
N ARG A 74 -6.37 -8.64 7.29
CA ARG A 74 -7.77 -8.93 6.95
C ARG A 74 -7.89 -10.13 6.02
N ASN A 75 -7.01 -10.26 5.03
CA ASN A 75 -7.00 -11.39 4.11
C ASN A 75 -6.67 -12.70 4.82
N GLU A 76 -5.67 -12.71 5.71
CA GLU A 76 -5.31 -13.88 6.52
C GLU A 76 -6.45 -14.30 7.46
N LYS A 77 -7.15 -13.34 8.09
CA LYS A 77 -8.35 -13.63 8.90
C LYS A 77 -9.47 -14.25 8.08
N ARG A 78 -9.77 -13.69 6.90
CA ARG A 78 -10.78 -14.26 5.98
C ARG A 78 -10.39 -15.67 5.53
N TYR A 79 -9.13 -15.87 5.21
CA TYR A 79 -8.60 -17.15 4.76
C TYR A 79 -8.76 -18.24 5.84
N ARG A 80 -8.33 -17.96 7.08
CA ARG A 80 -8.52 -18.90 8.21
C ARG A 80 -10.00 -19.25 8.42
N LYS A 81 -10.89 -18.27 8.29
CA LYS A 81 -12.34 -18.48 8.40
C LYS A 81 -12.91 -19.37 7.30
N LEU A 82 -12.38 -19.29 6.07
CA LEU A 82 -12.79 -20.16 4.96
C LEU A 82 -12.28 -21.59 5.14
N LEU A 83 -11.03 -21.77 5.58
CA LEU A 83 -10.48 -23.09 5.89
C LEU A 83 -11.24 -23.79 7.02
N ASP A 84 -11.56 -23.06 8.10
CA ASP A 84 -12.28 -23.62 9.25
C ASP A 84 -13.71 -24.04 8.87
N LYS A 85 -14.34 -23.32 7.93
CA LYS A 85 -15.62 -23.71 7.33
C LYS A 85 -15.50 -24.92 6.40
N SER A 86 -14.45 -25.00 5.60
CA SER A 86 -14.23 -26.12 4.67
C SER A 86 -13.84 -27.41 5.39
N GLY A 87 -13.08 -27.31 6.47
CA GLY A 87 -12.68 -28.46 7.30
C GLY A 87 -13.78 -28.99 8.21
N LYS A 88 -14.81 -28.18 8.50
CA LYS A 88 -16.04 -28.61 9.19
C LYS A 88 -17.07 -29.30 8.29
N ASN A 89 -16.88 -29.25 6.97
CA ASN A 89 -17.76 -29.86 5.97
C ASN A 89 -17.23 -31.19 5.40
N ASN A 90 -16.12 -31.69 5.95
CA ASN A 90 -15.64 -33.08 5.80
C ASN A 90 -15.82 -33.81 7.13
#